data_AF-A0A836VLD3-F1
#
_entry.id   AF-A0A836VLD3-F1
#
_cell.length_a   1.000
_cell.length_b   1.000
_cell.length_c   1.000
_cell.angle_alpha   90.00
_cell.angle_beta   90.00
_cell.angle_gamma   90.00
#
_symmetry.space_group_name_H-M   'P 1'
#
loop_
_entity.id
_entity.type
_entity.pdbx_description
1 polymer ?
#
loop_
_entity_poly.entity_id
_entity_poly.type
_entity_poly.pdbx_seq_one_letter_code
_entity_poly.pdbx_strand_id
1 'polypeptide(L)'
;KYGFKSIKSIQRFTFTHERPVSFWQEIASKEYGFWANVNPQVPHPRWSQATEKVLGTNERVPTQIYNGYGEFVAHLYEGLEDENLYM
;
A
#
# COMPACT_ATOMS: atom_id res chain seq x y z
N LYS A 1 -4.90 0.94 -0.82
CA LYS A 1 -3.45 1.11 -0.57
C LYS A 1 -3.23 1.30 0.92
N TYR A 2 -2.01 1.07 1.43
CA TYR A 2 -1.69 1.40 2.82
C TYR A 2 -1.75 2.92 3.08
N GLY A 3 -2.08 3.29 4.31
CA GLY A 3 -2.43 4.68 4.66
C GLY A 3 -1.34 5.71 4.38
N PHE A 4 -0.07 5.31 4.38
CA PHE A 4 1.06 6.21 4.16
C PHE A 4 1.14 6.80 2.74
N LYS A 5 0.40 6.23 1.77
CA LYS A 5 0.27 6.81 0.42
C LYS A 5 -0.69 8.01 0.38
N SER A 6 -1.56 8.15 1.38
CA SER A 6 -2.45 9.30 1.52
C SER A 6 -1.74 10.41 2.29
N ILE A 7 -0.99 11.24 1.56
CA ILE A 7 -0.26 12.36 2.14
C ILE A 7 -1.21 13.40 2.76
N LYS A 8 -0.76 14.04 3.84
CA LYS A 8 -1.52 15.07 4.57
C LYS A 8 -0.98 16.47 4.25
N SER A 9 -1.83 17.49 4.41
CA SER A 9 -1.45 18.90 4.33
C SER A 9 -0.70 19.26 3.04
N ILE A 10 -1.25 18.85 1.90
CA ILE A 10 -0.63 19.05 0.58
C ILE A 10 -0.59 20.54 0.25
N GLN A 11 0.60 21.04 -0.08
CA GLN A 11 0.81 22.44 -0.49
C GLN A 11 1.14 22.59 -1.97
N ARG A 12 1.57 21.51 -2.64
CA ARG A 12 1.99 21.53 -4.04
C ARG A 12 1.70 20.21 -4.72
N PHE A 13 1.32 20.28 -5.99
CA PHE A 13 1.28 19.15 -6.91
C PHE A 13 2.23 19.42 -8.08
N THR A 14 2.95 18.40 -8.52
CA THR A 14 3.86 18.47 -9.66
C THR A 14 3.65 17.22 -10.51
N PHE A 15 3.43 17.43 -11.81
CA PHE A 15 3.37 16.34 -12.77
C PHE A 15 4.77 16.10 -13.32
N THR A 16 5.23 14.86 -13.24
CA THR A 16 6.58 14.44 -13.66
C THR A 16 6.47 13.30 -14.67
N HIS A 17 7.44 13.20 -15.57
CA HIS A 17 7.53 12.09 -16.53
C HIS A 17 8.25 10.87 -15.92
N GLU A 18 9.01 11.08 -14.84
CA GLU A 18 9.66 10.01 -14.07
C GLU A 18 8.89 9.71 -12.78
N ARG A 19 8.98 8.46 -12.32
CA ARG A 19 8.36 8.00 -11.07
C ARG A 19 9.12 8.62 -9.88
N PRO A 20 8.47 9.42 -9.02
CA PRO A 20 9.14 10.00 -7.86
C PRO A 20 9.33 8.95 -6.75
N VAL A 21 10.36 9.16 -5.92
CA VAL A 21 10.54 8.42 -4.66
C VAL A 21 9.63 9.02 -3.60
N SER A 22 8.87 8.17 -2.90
CA SER A 22 8.01 8.63 -1.80
C SER A 22 8.73 8.58 -0.45
N PHE A 23 8.34 9.43 0.50
CA PHE A 23 9.02 9.58 1.80
C PHE A 23 9.31 8.25 2.52
N TRP A 24 8.32 7.37 2.66
CA TRP A 24 8.51 6.08 3.35
C TRP A 24 9.44 5.13 2.59
N GLN A 25 9.42 5.18 1.26
CA GLN A 25 10.34 4.42 0.42
C GLN A 25 11.77 4.94 0.56
N GLU A 26 11.96 6.26 0.67
CA GLU A 26 13.28 6.87 0.85
C GLU A 26 13.93 6.43 2.17
N ILE A 27 13.19 6.49 3.28
CA ILE A 27 13.74 6.19 4.61
C ILE A 27 13.80 4.69 4.93
N ALA A 28 12.97 3.86 4.28
CA ALA A 28 12.87 2.43 4.57
C ALA A 28 12.38 1.62 3.35
N SER A 29 13.12 1.68 2.25
CA SER A 29 12.79 1.02 0.97
C SER A 29 12.57 -0.49 1.04
N LYS A 30 13.14 -1.17 2.05
CA LYS A 30 12.94 -2.61 2.28
C LYS A 30 11.59 -2.95 2.92
N GLU A 31 10.91 -1.94 3.45
CA GLU A 31 9.65 -2.06 4.19
C GLU A 31 8.46 -1.45 3.46
N TYR A 32 8.70 -0.36 2.71
CA TYR A 32 7.65 0.40 2.05
C TYR A 32 8.01 0.67 0.59
N GLY A 33 7.17 0.20 -0.31
CA GLY A 33 7.31 0.36 -1.74
C GLY A 33 6.50 1.52 -2.32
N PHE A 34 6.65 1.69 -3.64
CA PHE A 34 5.96 2.75 -4.37
C PHE A 34 4.45 2.49 -4.47
N TRP A 35 4.06 1.27 -4.84
CA TRP A 35 2.67 0.92 -5.12
C TRP A 35 1.84 0.71 -3.85
N ALA A 36 2.39 0.00 -2.86
CA ALA A 36 1.80 -0.23 -1.54
C ALA A 36 0.32 -0.65 -1.58
N ASN A 37 -0.01 -1.57 -2.50
CA ASN A 37 -1.34 -2.17 -2.55
C ASN A 37 -1.53 -3.08 -1.34
N VAL A 38 -2.69 -2.97 -0.68
CA VAL A 38 -2.99 -3.81 0.49
C VAL A 38 -3.11 -5.26 0.03
N ASN A 39 -2.31 -6.14 0.60
CA ASN A 39 -2.34 -7.56 0.30
C ASN A 39 -2.10 -8.39 1.57
N PRO A 40 -3.07 -9.20 2.03
CA PRO A 40 -2.92 -10.00 3.24
C PRO A 40 -1.89 -11.13 3.12
N GLN A 41 -1.52 -11.53 1.89
CA GLN A 41 -0.57 -12.62 1.63
C GLN A 41 0.88 -12.15 1.58
N VAL A 42 1.13 -10.84 1.55
CA VAL A 42 2.47 -10.25 1.54
C VAL A 42 2.73 -9.63 2.90
N PRO A 43 3.55 -10.28 3.76
CA PRO A 43 3.83 -9.75 5.08
C PRO A 43 4.76 -8.53 4.98
N HIS A 44 4.62 -7.63 5.95
CA HIS A 44 5.66 -6.63 6.20
C HIS A 44 6.88 -7.33 6.82
N PRO A 45 8.13 -6.86 6.62
CA PRO A 45 9.32 -7.52 7.17
C PRO A 45 9.30 -7.78 8.69
N ARG A 46 8.50 -7.00 9.42
CA ARG A 46 8.41 -7.06 10.88
C ARG A 46 7.08 -7.63 11.42
N TRP A 47 6.06 -7.82 10.59
CA TRP A 47 4.76 -8.34 11.04
C TRP A 47 3.90 -8.89 9.89
N SER A 48 2.96 -9.77 10.22
CA SER A 48 1.97 -10.26 9.26
C SER A 48 0.92 -9.20 8.93
N GLN A 49 0.57 -9.09 7.64
CA GLN A 49 -0.52 -8.25 7.13
C GLN A 49 -1.83 -9.04 6.97
N ALA A 50 -1.89 -10.30 7.40
CA ALA A 50 -3.05 -11.17 7.18
C ALA A 50 -4.29 -10.75 8.00
N THR A 51 -4.09 -10.06 9.12
CA THR A 51 -5.18 -9.54 9.97
C THR A 51 -4.89 -8.12 10.43
N GLU A 52 -5.95 -7.36 10.62
CA GLU A 52 -5.91 -5.98 11.10
C GLU A 52 -6.78 -5.79 12.33
N LYS A 53 -6.50 -4.73 13.09
CA LYS A 53 -7.29 -4.35 14.27
C LYS A 53 -8.28 -3.26 13.88
N VAL A 54 -9.57 -3.51 14.10
CA VAL A 54 -10.60 -2.51 13.90
C VAL A 54 -10.51 -1.47 15.02
N LEU A 55 -10.36 -0.20 14.63
CA LEU A 55 -10.28 0.90 15.59
C LEU A 55 -11.65 1.09 16.26
N GLY A 56 -11.65 1.19 17.60
CA GLY A 56 -12.87 1.38 18.39
C GLY A 56 -13.51 0.10 18.94
N THR A 57 -13.26 -1.09 18.36
CA THR A 57 -13.87 -2.35 18.82
C THR A 57 -12.90 -3.31 19.50
N ASN A 58 -11.58 -3.09 19.36
CA ASN A 58 -10.51 -4.02 19.76
C ASN A 58 -10.52 -5.39 19.05
N GLU A 59 -11.41 -5.61 18.09
CA GLU A 59 -11.50 -6.84 17.32
C GLU A 59 -10.37 -6.93 16.28
N ARG A 60 -9.96 -8.17 15.97
CA ARG A 60 -9.09 -8.46 14.83
C ARG A 60 -9.90 -9.14 13.73
N VAL A 61 -9.76 -8.63 12.51
CA VAL A 61 -10.45 -9.16 11.33
C VAL A 61 -9.43 -9.51 10.24
N PRO A 62 -9.73 -10.47 9.34
CA PRO A 62 -8.89 -10.73 8.18
C PRO A 62 -8.80 -9.49 7.27
N THR A 63 -7.58 -9.13 6.88
CA THR A 63 -7.35 -8.06 5.92
C THR A 63 -7.79 -8.51 4.53
N GLN A 64 -8.47 -7.63 3.79
CA GLN A 64 -8.95 -7.93 2.45
C GLN A 64 -7.93 -7.49 1.39
N ILE A 65 -7.79 -8.28 0.31
CA ILE A 65 -6.98 -7.89 -0.86
C ILE A 65 -7.50 -6.58 -1.45
N TYR A 66 -6.59 -5.67 -1.82
CA TYR A 66 -6.91 -4.29 -2.21
C TYR A 66 -7.79 -3.53 -1.21
N ASN A 67 -7.80 -3.96 0.06
CA ASN A 67 -8.67 -3.45 1.10
C ASN A 67 -10.18 -3.58 0.79
N GLY A 68 -10.56 -4.64 0.06
CA GLY A 68 -11.95 -4.93 -0.31
C GLY A 68 -12.38 -4.40 -1.68
N TYR A 69 -11.53 -3.65 -2.37
CA TYR A 69 -11.87 -2.98 -3.63
C TYR A 69 -11.38 -3.72 -4.88
N GLY A 70 -11.05 -5.01 -4.76
CA GLY A 70 -10.41 -5.78 -5.84
C GLY A 70 -11.14 -5.68 -7.19
N GLU A 71 -12.46 -5.81 -7.19
CA GLU A 71 -13.32 -5.68 -8.39
C GLU A 71 -13.10 -4.36 -9.15
N PHE A 72 -12.81 -3.27 -8.42
CA PHE A 72 -12.71 -1.94 -8.99
C PHE A 72 -11.30 -1.54 -9.40
N VAL A 73 -10.27 -2.17 -8.83
CA VAL A 73 -8.89 -1.67 -8.97
C VAL A 73 -7.89 -2.71 -9.47
N ALA A 74 -8.23 -4.01 -9.47
CA ALA A 74 -7.27 -5.05 -9.84
C ALA A 74 -6.76 -4.86 -11.27
N HIS A 75 -7.64 -4.52 -12.21
CA HIS A 75 -7.33 -4.33 -13.62
C HIS A 75 -6.27 -3.24 -13.90
N LEU A 76 -6.09 -2.28 -12.98
CA LEU A 76 -5.08 -1.22 -13.11
C LEU A 76 -3.64 -1.73 -12.96
N TYR A 77 -3.47 -2.95 -12.45
CA TYR A 77 -2.18 -3.56 -12.18
C TYR A 77 -1.86 -4.75 -13.11
N GLU A 78 -2.74 -5.04 -14.07
CA GLU A 78 -2.49 -6.03 -15.13
C GLU A 78 -1.29 -5.58 -15.98
N GLY A 79 -0.36 -6.49 -16.26
CA GLY A 79 0.86 -6.20 -17.02
C GLY A 79 1.97 -5.53 -16.20
N LEU A 80 1.78 -5.37 -14.88
CA LEU A 80 2.77 -4.84 -13.94
C LEU A 80 3.23 -5.92 -12.94
N GLU A 81 3.16 -7.20 -13.31
CA GLU A 81 3.48 -8.32 -12.42
C GLU A 81 4.95 -8.36 -11.99
N ASP A 82 5.85 -7.79 -12.80
CA ASP A 82 7.28 -7.66 -12.49
C ASP A 82 7.59 -6.51 -11.51
N GLU A 83 6.60 -5.65 -11.21
CA GLU A 83 6.75 -4.55 -10.27
C GLU A 83 6.50 -5.00 -8.82
N ASN A 84 7.11 -4.29 -7.87
CA ASN A 84 6.86 -4.53 -6.45
C ASN A 84 5.54 -3.88 -6.01
N LEU A 85 4.41 -4.53 -6.32
CA LEU A 85 3.06 -3.97 -6.18
C LEU A 85 2.57 -3.86 -4.74
N TYR A 86 3.06 -4.71 -3.84
CA TYR A 86 2.45 -4.94 -2.52
C TYR A 86 3.29 -4.48 -1.33
N MET A 87 4.59 -4.26 -1.55
CA MET A 87 5.48 -3.66 -0.56
C MET A 87 5.19 -2.16 -0.42
#